data_AF-A0A3M0LUX1-F1
#
_entry.id   AF-A0A3M0LUX1-F1
#
_cell.length_a   1.000
_cell.length_b   1.000
_cell.length_c   1.000
_cell.angle_alpha   90.00
_cell.angle_beta   90.00
_cell.angle_gamma   90.00
#
_symmetry.space_group_name_H-M   'P 1'
#
loop_
_entity.id
_entity.type
_entity.pdbx_description
1 polymer ?
#
loop_
_entity_poly.entity_id
_entity_poly.type
_entity_poly.pdbx_seq_one_letter_code
_entity_poly.pdbx_strand_id
1 'polypeptide(L)'
;MNRGRAELGALVGACRAAGVTDLLVLHETRGRPDGLTVSHLPHGPTAHFTLSGAVLRQEVGGLGGAPLAAPHLLLLRLDSALGKRVGSILKHLFPVPRPDSRRVVTFANEDDVILVRNHVYRRRGRTVELEEVGPRFQLRPYLIRLGTLEQGDAADVEWRWHPYTATAPKRRLLSAT
;
A
#
# COMPACT_ATOMS: atom_id res chain seq x y z
N MET A 1 3.44 17.23 0.01
CA MET A 1 3.10 18.15 1.12
C MET A 1 4.06 17.86 2.26
N ASN A 2 4.79 18.85 2.76
CA ASN A 2 5.65 18.67 3.92
C ASN A 2 4.80 18.83 5.18
N ARG A 3 4.84 17.85 6.11
CA ARG A 3 4.02 17.85 7.32
C ARG A 3 4.32 19.06 8.21
N GLY A 4 5.60 19.33 8.49
CA GLY A 4 6.02 20.45 9.34
C GLY A 4 5.29 20.46 10.70
N ARG A 5 4.77 21.63 11.08
CA ARG A 5 3.97 21.83 12.31
C ARG A 5 2.46 21.65 12.10
N ALA A 6 2.04 21.17 10.95
CA ALA A 6 0.61 21.06 10.64
C ALA A 6 -0.05 19.97 11.50
N GLU A 7 -1.15 20.34 12.14
CA GLU A 7 -1.99 19.41 12.89
C GLU A 7 -2.70 18.45 11.93
N LEU A 8 -2.93 17.22 12.37
CA LEU A 8 -3.51 16.16 11.56
C LEU A 8 -4.91 16.51 11.04
N GLY A 9 -5.77 17.07 11.89
CA GLY A 9 -7.11 17.50 11.49
C GLY A 9 -7.09 18.60 10.42
N ALA A 10 -6.19 19.58 10.57
CA ALA A 10 -6.00 20.64 9.58
C ALA A 10 -5.49 20.09 8.24
N LEU A 11 -4.58 19.12 8.26
CA LEU A 11 -4.08 18.45 7.05
C LEU A 11 -5.20 17.70 6.32
N VAL A 12 -6.01 16.91 7.04
CA VAL A 12 -7.12 16.19 6.43
C VAL A 12 -8.17 17.16 5.89
N GLY A 13 -8.49 18.23 6.64
CA GLY A 13 -9.40 19.29 6.18
C GLY A 13 -8.92 19.94 4.88
N ALA A 14 -7.63 20.27 4.79
CA ALA A 14 -7.02 20.82 3.57
C ALA A 14 -7.06 19.82 2.40
N CYS A 15 -6.77 18.54 2.63
CA CYS A 15 -6.86 17.49 1.61
C CYS A 15 -8.29 17.32 1.09
N ARG A 16 -9.30 17.33 1.97
CA ARG A 16 -10.72 17.28 1.59
C ARG A 16 -11.10 18.51 0.74
N ALA A 17 -10.71 19.71 1.17
CA ALA A 17 -10.98 20.95 0.44
C ALA A 17 -10.32 20.99 -0.95
N ALA A 18 -9.14 20.35 -1.08
CA ALA A 18 -8.43 20.21 -2.34
C ALA A 18 -8.92 19.04 -3.22
N GLY A 19 -9.93 18.26 -2.78
CA GLY A 19 -10.45 17.12 -3.53
C GLY A 19 -9.49 15.93 -3.63
N VAL A 20 -8.56 15.78 -2.68
CA VAL A 20 -7.64 14.64 -2.61
C VAL A 20 -8.41 13.38 -2.23
N THR A 21 -8.16 12.27 -2.93
CA THR A 21 -8.83 10.99 -2.70
C THR A 21 -8.23 10.21 -1.54
N ASP A 22 -6.91 10.30 -1.35
CA ASP A 22 -6.18 9.44 -0.42
C ASP A 22 -5.06 10.21 0.29
N LEU A 23 -4.94 9.98 1.60
CA LEU A 23 -3.83 10.49 2.41
C LEU A 23 -2.95 9.31 2.85
N LEU A 24 -1.66 9.37 2.48
CA LEU A 24 -0.66 8.40 2.88
C LEU A 24 0.30 9.03 3.90
N VAL A 25 0.41 8.40 5.07
CA VAL A 25 1.34 8.83 6.14
C VAL A 25 2.38 7.73 6.36
N LEU A 26 3.64 8.09 6.17
CA LEU A 26 4.79 7.24 6.44
C LEU A 26 5.38 7.55 7.81
N HIS A 27 5.73 6.49 8.54
CA HIS A 27 6.49 6.53 9.78
C HIS A 27 7.87 5.93 9.53
N GLU A 28 8.85 6.42 10.28
CA GLU A 28 10.22 5.92 10.23
C GLU A 28 10.83 5.79 11.62
N THR A 29 11.78 4.87 11.73
CA THR A 29 12.68 4.75 12.86
C THR A 29 14.11 4.85 12.35
N ARG A 30 14.85 5.88 12.80
CA ARG A 30 16.27 6.13 12.45
C ARG A 30 16.52 6.14 10.93
N GLY A 31 15.67 6.85 10.18
CA GLY A 31 15.78 6.99 8.73
C GLY A 31 15.35 5.75 7.92
N ARG A 32 14.80 4.72 8.57
CA ARG A 32 14.21 3.56 7.90
C ARG A 32 12.69 3.58 8.05
N PRO A 33 11.93 3.57 6.94
CA PRO A 33 10.47 3.50 7.01
C PRO A 33 10.01 2.18 7.66
N ASP A 34 9.08 2.27 8.61
CA ASP A 34 8.59 1.13 9.40
C ASP A 34 7.06 1.06 9.52
N GLY A 35 6.36 2.12 9.13
CA GLY A 35 4.91 2.18 9.17
C GLY A 35 4.33 2.94 7.98
N LEU A 36 3.22 2.43 7.45
CA LEU A 36 2.43 3.10 6.41
C LEU A 36 0.97 3.13 6.86
N THR A 37 0.36 4.31 6.81
CA THR A 37 -1.08 4.48 7.02
C THR A 37 -1.70 5.04 5.75
N VAL A 38 -2.75 4.40 5.27
CA VAL A 38 -3.51 4.77 4.08
C VAL A 38 -4.92 5.14 4.51
N SER A 39 -5.33 6.39 4.28
CA SER A 39 -6.67 6.87 4.63
C SER A 39 -7.39 7.37 3.37
N HIS A 40 -8.52 6.74 3.06
CA HIS A 40 -9.36 7.14 1.93
C HIS A 40 -10.30 8.27 2.34
N LEU A 41 -10.29 9.37 1.60
CA LEU A 41 -11.15 10.54 1.80
C LEU A 41 -12.35 10.50 0.83
N PRO A 42 -13.47 11.17 1.15
CA PRO A 42 -13.73 11.98 2.35
C PRO A 42 -14.22 11.17 3.56
N HIS A 43 -14.70 9.94 3.40
CA HIS A 43 -15.26 9.14 4.51
C HIS A 43 -14.87 7.65 4.41
N GLY A 44 -13.77 7.36 3.72
CA GLY A 44 -13.33 6.00 3.49
C GLY A 44 -12.56 5.41 4.68
N PRO A 45 -12.16 4.14 4.57
CA PRO A 45 -11.46 3.46 5.64
C PRO A 45 -10.01 3.94 5.77
N THR A 46 -9.44 3.72 6.95
CA THR A 46 -8.02 3.89 7.21
C THR A 46 -7.39 2.54 7.51
N ALA A 47 -6.41 2.14 6.68
CA ALA A 47 -5.65 0.92 6.84
C ALA A 47 -4.23 1.24 7.32
N HIS A 48 -3.79 0.52 8.34
CA HIS A 48 -2.46 0.64 8.89
C HIS A 48 -1.64 -0.63 8.61
N PHE A 49 -0.41 -0.39 8.17
CA PHE A 49 0.54 -1.41 7.76
C PHE A 49 1.86 -1.21 8.49
N THR A 50 2.45 -2.30 8.96
CA THR A 50 3.88 -2.34 9.27
C THR A 50 4.63 -2.48 7.95
N LEU A 51 5.65 -1.64 7.77
CA LEU A 51 6.53 -1.66 6.62
C LEU A 51 7.86 -2.30 7.03
N SER A 52 8.35 -3.26 6.25
CA SER A 52 9.65 -3.89 6.49
C SER A 52 10.41 -4.15 5.19
N GLY A 53 11.72 -4.36 5.30
CA GLY A 53 12.58 -4.68 4.16
C GLY A 53 12.59 -3.60 3.08
N ALA A 54 12.46 -2.33 3.48
CA ALA A 54 12.52 -1.19 2.58
C ALA A 54 13.90 -1.11 1.89
N VAL A 55 13.92 -1.24 0.57
CA VAL A 55 15.05 -0.84 -0.27
C VAL A 55 14.58 0.37 -1.05
N LEU A 56 15.21 1.52 -0.80
CA LEU A 56 14.82 2.77 -1.43
C LEU A 56 15.20 2.76 -2.90
N ARG A 57 14.46 3.51 -3.73
CA ARG A 57 14.74 3.57 -5.17
C ARG A 57 16.19 3.95 -5.49
N GLN A 58 16.80 4.83 -4.69
CA GLN A 58 18.18 5.24 -4.85
C GLN A 58 19.18 4.08 -4.70
N GLU A 59 18.79 3.02 -4.00
CA GLU A 59 19.59 1.83 -3.74
C GLU A 59 19.29 0.67 -4.70
N VAL A 60 18.08 0.60 -5.28
CA VAL A 60 17.66 -0.47 -6.21
C VAL A 60 18.45 -0.42 -7.54
N GLY A 61 19.01 0.73 -7.90
CA GLY A 61 19.66 0.95 -9.18
C GLY A 61 18.66 1.15 -10.33
N GLY A 62 19.16 1.52 -11.51
CA GLY A 62 18.35 1.83 -12.69
C GLY A 62 18.56 3.28 -13.17
N LEU A 63 19.06 3.43 -14.40
CA LEU A 63 19.58 4.69 -14.96
C LEU A 63 18.49 5.61 -15.56
N GLY A 64 17.21 5.39 -15.24
CA GLY A 64 16.09 6.05 -15.92
C GLY A 64 15.27 6.99 -15.05
N GLY A 65 14.60 7.96 -15.71
CA GLY A 65 13.50 8.71 -15.12
C GLY A 65 12.40 7.78 -14.61
N ALA A 66 11.65 8.21 -13.58
CA ALA A 66 10.56 7.41 -13.04
C ALA A 66 9.49 7.20 -14.13
N PRO A 67 9.01 5.97 -14.39
CA PRO A 67 7.91 5.78 -15.32
C PRO A 67 6.65 6.47 -14.76
N LEU A 68 6.20 7.53 -15.43
CA LEU A 68 5.03 8.31 -15.03
C LEU A 68 3.70 7.67 -15.43
N ALA A 69 3.73 6.64 -16.27
CA ALA A 69 2.52 5.94 -16.71
C ALA A 69 1.81 5.24 -15.54
N ALA A 70 0.48 5.26 -15.59
CA ALA A 70 -0.38 4.52 -14.67
C ALA A 70 -0.07 3.01 -14.77
N PRO A 71 0.26 2.34 -13.66
CA PRO A 71 0.66 0.94 -13.69
C PRO A 71 -0.52 -0.01 -13.82
N HIS A 72 -0.33 -1.13 -14.50
CA HIS A 72 -1.14 -2.32 -14.28
C HIS A 72 -0.90 -2.86 -12.87
N LEU A 73 -1.95 -3.33 -12.22
CA LEU A 73 -1.88 -3.85 -10.86
C LEU A 73 -2.05 -5.36 -10.86
N LEU A 74 -1.15 -6.07 -10.19
CA LEU A 74 -1.26 -7.51 -9.92
C LEU A 74 -1.49 -7.73 -8.44
N LEU A 75 -2.67 -8.23 -8.07
CA LEU A 75 -3.01 -8.63 -6.71
C LEU A 75 -2.95 -10.17 -6.64
N LEU A 76 -1.91 -10.73 -6.04
CA LEU A 76 -1.70 -12.18 -6.00
C LEU A 76 -1.96 -12.70 -4.58
N ARG A 77 -2.78 -13.75 -4.48
CA ARG A 77 -3.13 -14.46 -3.22
C ARG A 77 -3.76 -13.55 -2.14
N LEU A 78 -4.58 -12.58 -2.59
CA LEU A 78 -5.40 -11.68 -1.76
C LEU A 78 -6.90 -11.99 -1.97
N ASP A 79 -7.28 -13.24 -1.77
CA ASP A 79 -8.56 -13.82 -2.17
C ASP A 79 -9.53 -14.10 -1.01
N SER A 80 -9.05 -14.06 0.24
CA SER A 80 -9.93 -14.06 1.42
C SER A 80 -10.80 -12.79 1.45
N ALA A 81 -11.85 -12.75 2.29
CA ALA A 81 -12.66 -11.54 2.46
C ALA A 81 -11.80 -10.33 2.89
N LEU A 82 -10.90 -10.54 3.86
CA LEU A 82 -9.95 -9.52 4.30
C LEU A 82 -8.90 -9.19 3.21
N GLY A 83 -8.40 -10.21 2.51
CA GLY A 83 -7.46 -10.05 1.40
C GLY A 83 -8.04 -9.17 0.29
N LYS A 84 -9.29 -9.44 -0.11
CA LYS A 84 -10.03 -8.62 -1.08
C LYS A 84 -10.25 -7.20 -0.56
N ARG A 85 -10.53 -7.02 0.73
CA ARG A 85 -10.69 -5.70 1.35
C ARG A 85 -9.38 -4.89 1.29
N VAL A 86 -8.27 -5.48 1.74
CA VAL A 86 -6.94 -4.85 1.68
C VAL A 86 -6.51 -4.60 0.23
N GLY A 87 -6.74 -5.56 -0.66
CA GLY A 87 -6.49 -5.43 -2.09
C GLY A 87 -7.29 -4.28 -2.72
N SER A 88 -8.55 -4.09 -2.32
CA SER A 88 -9.38 -2.95 -2.75
C SER A 88 -8.80 -1.63 -2.27
N ILE A 89 -8.41 -1.52 -1.00
CA ILE A 89 -7.76 -0.32 -0.44
C ILE A 89 -6.52 0.05 -1.25
N LEU A 90 -5.61 -0.91 -1.47
CA LEU A 90 -4.37 -0.71 -2.21
C LEU A 90 -4.59 -0.41 -3.71
N LYS A 91 -5.60 -1.05 -4.32
CA LYS A 91 -5.94 -0.87 -5.74
C LYS A 91 -6.38 0.55 -6.05
N HIS A 92 -7.21 1.15 -5.20
CA HIS A 92 -7.79 2.48 -5.44
C HIS A 92 -6.81 3.64 -5.24
N LEU A 93 -5.57 3.35 -4.78
CA LEU A 93 -4.48 4.33 -4.77
C LEU A 93 -3.92 4.67 -6.16
N PHE A 94 -4.29 3.89 -7.17
CA PHE A 94 -3.77 4.04 -8.53
C PHE A 94 -4.90 4.40 -9.51
N PRO A 95 -4.60 5.26 -10.50
CA PRO A 95 -5.53 5.51 -11.59
C PRO A 95 -5.65 4.28 -12.50
N VAL A 96 -6.73 4.24 -13.28
CA VAL A 96 -6.94 3.17 -14.27
C VAL A 96 -5.84 3.23 -15.33
N PRO A 97 -5.08 2.12 -15.55
CA PRO A 97 -4.02 2.09 -16.55
C PRO A 97 -4.60 2.07 -17.96
N ARG A 98 -3.87 2.69 -18.90
CA ARG A 98 -4.14 2.50 -20.32
C ARG A 98 -3.69 1.10 -20.77
N PRO A 99 -4.34 0.48 -21.77
CA PRO A 99 -3.98 -0.86 -22.24
C PRO A 99 -2.54 -1.01 -22.75
N ASP A 100 -1.91 0.09 -23.16
CA ASP A 100 -0.53 0.15 -23.66
C ASP A 100 0.52 0.43 -22.57
N SER A 101 0.09 0.57 -21.31
CA SER A 101 1.00 0.83 -20.20
C SER A 101 1.96 -0.34 -19.98
N ARG A 102 3.25 -0.05 -19.92
CA ARG A 102 4.30 -1.05 -19.72
C ARG A 102 4.76 -1.18 -18.27
N ARG A 103 4.14 -0.42 -17.35
CA ARG A 103 4.47 -0.42 -15.93
C ARG A 103 3.54 -1.37 -15.20
N VAL A 104 4.09 -2.17 -14.29
CA VAL A 104 3.32 -3.08 -13.44
C VAL A 104 3.74 -2.95 -11.98
N VAL A 105 2.77 -2.83 -11.09
CA VAL A 105 2.97 -2.90 -9.64
C VAL A 105 2.34 -4.19 -9.14
N THR A 106 3.14 -5.00 -8.46
CA THR A 106 2.72 -6.28 -7.92
C THR A 106 2.58 -6.17 -6.41
N PHE A 107 1.42 -6.60 -5.92
CA PHE A 107 1.12 -6.87 -4.52
C PHE A 107 0.94 -8.37 -4.37
N ALA A 108 2.00 -9.06 -3.95
CA ALA A 108 1.97 -10.51 -3.79
C ALA A 108 1.94 -10.88 -2.31
N ASN A 109 0.88 -11.55 -1.88
CA ASN A 109 0.79 -12.04 -0.51
C ASN A 109 1.60 -13.32 -0.33
N GLU A 110 2.47 -13.35 0.68
CA GLU A 110 3.21 -14.52 1.18
C GLU A 110 3.09 -14.54 2.69
N ASP A 111 2.39 -15.54 3.25
CA ASP A 111 2.19 -15.71 4.68
C ASP A 111 1.70 -14.43 5.42
N ASP A 112 0.66 -13.81 4.87
CA ASP A 112 0.05 -12.55 5.36
C ASP A 112 0.98 -11.32 5.29
N VAL A 113 2.09 -11.43 4.55
CA VAL A 113 3.00 -10.34 4.21
C VAL A 113 2.85 -10.02 2.73
N ILE A 114 2.48 -8.78 2.42
CA ILE A 114 2.30 -8.30 1.06
C ILE A 114 3.63 -7.76 0.55
N LEU A 115 4.27 -8.52 -0.34
CA LEU A 115 5.45 -8.09 -1.07
C LEU A 115 5.06 -7.10 -2.16
N VAL A 116 5.62 -5.89 -2.10
CA VAL A 116 5.37 -4.85 -3.09
C VAL A 116 6.58 -4.68 -3.99
N ARG A 117 6.37 -4.79 -5.30
CA ARG A 117 7.41 -4.58 -6.32
C ARG A 117 6.87 -3.74 -7.47
N ASN A 118 7.73 -2.93 -8.07
CA ASN A 118 7.38 -2.06 -9.19
C ASN A 118 8.34 -2.31 -10.36
N HIS A 119 7.79 -2.80 -11.46
CA HIS A 119 8.55 -3.17 -12.64
C HIS A 119 8.05 -2.44 -13.88
N VAL A 120 8.91 -2.29 -14.86
CA VAL A 120 8.56 -2.03 -16.25
C VAL A 120 8.87 -3.29 -17.04
N TYR A 121 8.00 -3.66 -17.96
CA TYR A 121 8.23 -4.81 -18.81
C TYR A 121 8.47 -4.40 -20.26
N ARG A 122 9.32 -5.17 -20.96
CA ARG A 122 9.55 -5.05 -22.40
C ARG A 122 9.31 -6.41 -23.02
N ARG A 123 8.43 -6.45 -24.02
CA ARG A 123 8.16 -7.68 -24.77
C ARG A 123 9.16 -7.80 -25.91
N ARG A 124 9.90 -8.91 -25.97
CA ARG A 124 10.77 -9.28 -27.09
C ARG A 124 10.22 -10.56 -27.71
N GLY A 125 9.38 -10.41 -28.74
CA GLY A 125 8.68 -11.55 -29.36
C GLY A 125 7.76 -12.28 -28.38
N ARG A 126 8.13 -13.51 -27.99
CA ARG A 126 7.37 -14.35 -27.04
C ARG A 126 7.81 -14.19 -25.59
N THR A 127 8.96 -13.57 -25.33
CA THR A 127 9.48 -13.38 -23.97
C THR A 127 9.15 -11.99 -23.45
N VAL A 128 9.06 -11.88 -22.12
CA VAL A 128 8.85 -10.63 -21.40
C VAL A 128 10.03 -10.43 -20.46
N GLU A 129 10.78 -9.35 -20.68
CA GLU A 129 11.86 -8.93 -19.81
C GLU A 129 11.31 -7.92 -18.79
N LEU A 130 11.63 -8.12 -17.51
CA LEU A 130 11.22 -7.23 -16.42
C LEU A 130 12.43 -6.42 -15.94
N GLU A 131 12.23 -5.13 -15.78
CA GLU A 131 13.21 -4.18 -15.22
C GLU A 131 12.59 -3.57 -13.97
N GLU A 132 13.29 -3.65 -12.84
CA GLU A 132 12.79 -3.08 -11.59
C GLU A 132 13.14 -1.59 -11.48
N VAL A 133 12.15 -0.77 -11.10
CA VAL A 133 12.24 0.70 -11.21
C VAL A 133 11.89 1.45 -9.93
N GLY A 134 11.40 0.75 -8.90
CA GLY A 134 10.87 1.36 -7.69
C GLY A 134 11.38 0.71 -6.42
N PRO A 135 10.99 1.26 -5.25
CA PRO A 135 11.39 0.70 -3.98
C PRO A 135 10.83 -0.71 -3.79
N ARG A 136 11.58 -1.52 -3.05
CA ARG A 136 11.14 -2.83 -2.56
C ARG A 136 10.70 -2.66 -1.12
N PHE A 137 9.56 -3.19 -0.76
CA PHE A 137 9.19 -3.29 0.65
C PHE A 137 8.16 -4.38 0.83
N GLN A 138 7.88 -4.67 2.09
CA GLN A 138 6.88 -5.61 2.52
C GLN A 138 5.88 -4.85 3.40
N LEU A 139 4.60 -5.16 3.25
CA LEU A 139 3.53 -4.59 4.06
C LEU A 139 2.84 -5.70 4.83
N ARG A 140 2.67 -5.51 6.13
CA ARG A 140 1.81 -6.36 6.96
C ARG A 140 0.67 -5.51 7.52
N PRO A 141 -0.59 -5.72 7.07
CA PRO A 141 -1.71 -5.00 7.65
C PRO A 141 -1.89 -5.43 9.11
N TYR A 142 -2.19 -4.47 10.00
CA TYR A 142 -2.49 -4.77 11.40
C TYR A 142 -3.77 -4.13 11.92
N LEU A 143 -4.33 -3.15 11.21
CA LEU A 143 -5.55 -2.46 11.62
C LEU A 143 -6.28 -1.86 10.41
N ILE A 144 -7.60 -1.99 10.37
CA ILE A 144 -8.49 -1.30 9.45
C ILE A 144 -9.61 -0.65 10.26
N ARG A 145 -9.80 0.66 10.09
CA ARG A 145 -10.88 1.44 10.70
C ARG A 145 -11.85 1.97 9.66
N LEU A 146 -13.13 2.05 10.01
CA LEU A 146 -14.21 2.62 9.21
C LEU A 146 -14.30 4.14 9.45
N GLY A 147 -13.22 4.84 9.14
CA GLY A 147 -13.15 6.28 9.28
C GLY A 147 -11.82 6.81 8.79
N THR A 148 -11.78 8.13 8.62
CA THR A 148 -10.58 8.85 8.17
C THR A 148 -9.60 9.07 9.31
N LEU A 149 -8.37 9.43 8.97
CA LEU A 149 -7.24 9.43 9.89
C LEU A 149 -7.43 10.34 11.13
N GLU A 150 -8.16 11.44 11.00
CA GLU A 150 -8.47 12.39 12.09
C GLU A 150 -9.51 11.87 13.07
N GLN A 151 -10.36 10.91 12.67
CA GLN A 151 -11.34 10.32 13.58
C GLN A 151 -10.66 9.39 14.61
N GLY A 152 -9.45 8.90 14.31
CA GLY A 152 -8.61 8.17 15.26
C GLY A 152 -9.35 7.02 15.93
N ASP A 153 -9.38 7.04 17.27
CA ASP A 153 -10.01 6.01 18.10
C ASP A 153 -11.53 6.11 18.17
N ALA A 154 -12.14 7.20 17.70
CA ALA A 154 -13.59 7.34 17.62
C ALA A 154 -14.20 6.58 16.43
N ALA A 155 -13.39 6.16 15.46
CA ALA A 155 -13.85 5.36 14.32
C ALA A 155 -13.91 3.86 14.66
N ASP A 156 -14.96 3.20 14.18
CA ASP A 156 -15.16 1.77 14.38
C ASP A 156 -14.02 0.95 13.77
N VAL A 157 -13.60 -0.10 14.49
CA VAL A 157 -12.57 -1.03 14.02
C VAL A 157 -13.22 -2.12 13.19
N GLU A 158 -12.97 -2.11 11.87
CA GLU A 158 -13.42 -3.17 10.96
C GLU A 158 -12.64 -4.47 11.23
N TRP A 159 -11.32 -4.36 11.37
CA TRP A 159 -10.45 -5.49 11.61
C TRP A 159 -9.17 -5.07 12.32
N ARG A 160 -8.67 -5.91 13.22
CA ARG A 160 -7.36 -5.73 13.88
C ARG A 160 -6.64 -7.06 14.02
N TRP A 161 -5.32 -7.01 13.93
CA TRP A 161 -4.48 -8.17 14.13
C TRP A 161 -4.32 -8.49 15.62
N HIS A 162 -4.53 -9.75 15.99
CA HIS A 162 -4.42 -10.25 17.36
C HIS A 162 -3.26 -11.26 17.49
N PRO A 163 -2.00 -10.78 17.62
CA PRO A 163 -0.82 -11.66 17.64
C PRO A 163 -0.76 -12.59 18.86
N TYR A 164 -1.30 -12.16 19.99
CA TYR A 164 -1.17 -12.86 21.28
C TYR A 164 -2.26 -13.91 21.52
N THR A 165 -2.73 -14.56 20.46
CA THR A 165 -3.71 -15.66 20.54
C THR A 165 -3.05 -16.97 20.14
N ALA A 166 -3.43 -18.07 20.78
CA ALA A 166 -2.77 -19.38 20.56
C ALA A 166 -2.79 -19.87 19.10
N THR A 167 -3.79 -19.43 18.32
CA THR A 167 -3.96 -19.81 16.91
C THR A 167 -3.38 -18.78 15.94
N ALA A 168 -2.90 -17.61 16.40
CA ALA A 168 -2.35 -16.56 15.56
C ALA A 168 -1.29 -17.04 14.55
N PRO A 169 -0.25 -17.83 14.94
CA PRO A 169 0.78 -18.23 13.98
C PRO A 169 0.29 -19.24 12.94
N LYS A 170 -0.84 -19.91 13.20
CA LYS A 170 -1.39 -20.97 12.34
C LYS A 170 -2.36 -20.44 11.29
N ARG A 171 -2.91 -19.23 11.49
CA ARG A 171 -3.93 -18.67 10.61
C ARG A 171 -3.27 -17.99 9.41
N ARG A 172 -3.92 -18.11 8.26
CA ARG A 172 -3.71 -17.26 7.08
C ARG A 172 -4.93 -16.38 6.95
N LEU A 173 -4.72 -15.06 6.94
CA LEU A 173 -5.78 -14.06 7.03
C LEU A 173 -6.07 -13.44 5.67
N LEU A 174 -5.07 -13.28 4.82
CA LEU A 174 -5.18 -12.59 3.53
C LEU A 174 -5.46 -13.53 2.36
N SER A 175 -5.09 -14.82 2.46
CA SER A 175 -5.41 -15.83 1.46
C SER A 175 -6.56 -16.73 1.91
N ALA A 176 -7.45 -17.11 0.99
CA ALA A 176 -8.32 -18.25 1.16
C ALA A 176 -7.44 -19.52 1.10
N THR A 177 -7.82 -20.55 1.87
CA THR A 177 -7.06 -21.81 2.00
C THR A 177 -6.69 -22.41 0.66
#